data_AF-A0AAE1XZM8-F1
#
_entry.id   AF-A0AAE1XZM8-F1
#
_cell.length_a   1.000
_cell.length_b   1.000
_cell.length_c   1.000
_cell.angle_alpha   90.00
_cell.angle_beta   90.00
_cell.angle_gamma   90.00
#
_symmetry.space_group_name_H-M   'P 1'
#
loop_
_entity.id
_entity.type
_entity.pdbx_description
1 polymer ?
#
loop_
_entity_poly.entity_id
_entity_poly.type
_entity_poly.pdbx_seq_one_letter_code
_entity_poly.pdbx_strand_id
1 'polypeptide(L)'
;MIVRLHNLFFYPAVIAKNSTLLHSPPLHAFSRIHFFHRFKSPSDNAELFMPKSAAQPLVALSLDGIPRHAKSDAQAALFDYLHCTRGLSFLDAEHISKNSPRFLGDLIARVEKEQDVSRALSRFLRYHPINEFEPFFESLGLSPTEFQSLLPRGLIFLNDDQVLLDNYHTLSDYGVPRSQIGRMYKEVNEIFRYEFGVLDRKLRVYEQLGLGRSIVIKLVTCCPLLLAGESGYCIYKSS
;
A
#
# COMPACT_ATOMS: atom_id res chain seq x y z
N MET A 1 -14.86 46.11 44.48
CA MET A 1 -14.13 47.38 44.27
C MET A 1 -13.64 47.41 42.83
N ILE A 2 -14.31 48.20 41.99
CA ILE A 2 -14.03 48.39 40.57
C ILE A 2 -13.37 49.76 40.43
N VAL A 3 -12.25 49.86 39.71
CA VAL A 3 -11.74 51.14 39.20
C VAL A 3 -11.49 50.98 37.69
N ARG A 4 -12.07 51.93 36.95
CA ARG A 4 -12.11 52.08 35.49
C ARG A 4 -10.86 52.78 34.95
N LEU A 5 -10.46 52.35 33.75
CA LEU A 5 -10.06 53.08 32.52
C LEU A 5 -9.21 54.38 32.62
N HIS A 6 -8.16 54.51 31.80
CA HIS A 6 -8.21 55.22 30.50
C HIS A 6 -6.84 55.34 29.77
N ASN A 7 -6.95 55.48 28.43
CA ASN A 7 -6.01 56.02 27.42
C ASN A 7 -5.05 55.02 26.73
N LEU A 8 -5.26 54.60 25.48
CA LEU A 8 -5.25 55.32 24.17
C LEU A 8 -3.96 56.15 23.97
N PHE A 9 -3.13 55.79 22.98
CA PHE A 9 -3.01 56.51 21.69
C PHE A 9 -1.91 55.89 20.78
N PHE A 10 -2.33 55.48 19.57
CA PHE A 10 -1.75 55.80 18.24
C PHE A 10 -0.53 55.04 17.65
N TYR A 11 -0.84 54.35 16.54
CA TYR A 11 0.02 54.08 15.37
C TYR A 11 0.45 55.39 14.66
N PRO A 12 1.47 55.34 13.77
CA PRO A 12 1.15 55.31 12.34
C PRO A 12 2.03 54.38 11.48
N ALA A 13 1.52 54.14 10.27
CA ALA A 13 2.07 53.34 9.18
C ALA A 13 2.89 54.16 8.17
N VAL A 14 3.82 53.52 7.43
CA VAL A 14 4.44 53.96 6.14
C VAL A 14 4.83 52.68 5.36
N ILE A 15 4.14 52.25 4.30
CA ILE A 15 4.20 52.57 2.85
C ILE A 15 5.46 52.08 2.07
N ALA A 16 5.23 51.01 1.30
CA ALA A 16 5.60 50.66 -0.10
C ALA A 16 7.06 50.58 -0.63
N LYS A 17 7.42 49.46 -1.29
CA LYS A 17 7.56 49.30 -2.77
C LYS A 17 8.00 47.87 -3.22
N ASN A 18 7.23 47.31 -4.17
CA ASN A 18 7.45 46.38 -5.31
C ASN A 18 8.89 45.86 -5.59
N SER A 19 9.21 44.74 -6.27
CA SER A 19 8.51 43.61 -6.95
C SER A 19 9.63 42.75 -7.59
N THR A 20 9.56 41.41 -7.59
CA THR A 20 10.16 40.60 -8.66
C THR A 20 9.54 39.20 -8.76
N LEU A 21 9.28 38.84 -10.01
CA LEU A 21 8.69 37.62 -10.54
C LEU A 21 9.56 36.39 -10.26
N LEU A 22 8.95 35.29 -9.81
CA LEU A 22 9.40 33.94 -10.13
C LEU A 22 8.19 33.06 -10.44
N HIS A 23 8.20 32.54 -11.66
CA HIS A 23 7.20 31.72 -12.30
C HIS A 23 7.12 30.34 -11.63
N SER A 24 5.96 29.99 -11.06
CA SER A 24 5.63 28.61 -10.68
C SER A 24 4.89 27.91 -11.82
N PRO A 25 5.19 26.64 -12.17
CA PRO A 25 4.44 25.91 -13.20
C PRO A 25 3.06 25.48 -12.67
N PRO A 26 2.05 25.29 -13.55
CA PRO A 26 0.69 25.07 -13.13
C PRO A 26 0.49 23.63 -12.62
N LEU A 27 -0.07 23.52 -11.41
CA LEU A 27 -0.65 22.28 -10.92
C LEU A 27 -1.87 21.95 -11.79
N HIS A 28 -1.84 20.82 -12.48
CA HIS A 28 -3.00 20.29 -13.18
C HIS A 28 -4.11 20.02 -12.16
N ALA A 29 -5.21 20.75 -12.30
CA ALA A 29 -6.44 20.53 -11.54
C ALA A 29 -7.04 19.18 -11.97
N PHE A 30 -6.79 18.13 -11.18
CA PHE A 30 -7.54 16.90 -11.30
C PHE A 30 -8.96 17.14 -10.79
N SER A 31 -9.92 17.10 -11.71
CA SER A 31 -11.33 17.09 -11.37
C SER A 31 -11.63 15.82 -10.58
N ARG A 32 -11.82 15.96 -9.26
CA ARG A 32 -12.34 14.91 -8.38
C ARG A 32 -13.76 14.57 -8.84
N ILE A 33 -13.90 13.52 -9.63
CA ILE A 33 -15.20 12.88 -9.82
C ILE A 33 -15.34 11.83 -8.72
N HIS A 34 -16.03 12.19 -7.64
CA HIS A 34 -16.42 11.25 -6.60
C HIS A 34 -17.53 10.32 -7.14
N PHE A 35 -17.17 9.09 -7.51
CA PHE A 35 -18.16 8.03 -7.73
C PHE A 35 -18.29 7.20 -6.46
N PHE A 36 -19.25 7.57 -5.59
CA PHE A 36 -19.72 6.67 -4.54
C PHE A 36 -20.74 5.69 -5.16
N HIS A 37 -20.31 4.46 -5.44
CA HIS A 37 -21.25 3.35 -5.65
C HIS A 37 -21.32 2.52 -4.36
N ARG A 38 -22.38 2.79 -3.59
CA ARG A 38 -22.83 1.95 -2.47
C ARG A 38 -23.37 0.64 -3.04
N PHE A 39 -22.59 -0.44 -2.98
CA PHE A 39 -23.14 -1.77 -3.21
C PHE A 39 -23.99 -2.16 -2.00
N LYS A 40 -25.31 -2.22 -2.23
CA LYS A 40 -26.28 -2.82 -1.32
C LYS A 40 -26.25 -4.33 -1.59
N SER A 41 -25.89 -5.15 -0.60
CA SER A 41 -25.96 -6.60 -0.71
C SER A 41 -27.42 -7.07 -0.70
N PRO A 42 -27.86 -7.89 -1.67
CA PRO A 42 -28.95 -8.82 -1.48
C PRO A 42 -28.41 -10.14 -0.93
N SER A 43 -29.12 -10.63 0.08
CA SER A 43 -29.07 -11.96 0.68
C SER A 43 -28.90 -13.11 -0.31
N ASP A 44 -28.14 -14.12 0.13
CA ASP A 44 -28.08 -15.52 -0.27
C ASP A 44 -28.52 -15.90 -1.69
N ASN A 45 -27.54 -16.33 -2.50
CA ASN A 45 -27.55 -17.65 -3.14
C ASN A 45 -26.17 -17.90 -3.76
N ALA A 46 -25.46 -18.90 -3.22
CA ALA A 46 -24.28 -19.46 -3.84
C ALA A 46 -24.72 -20.27 -5.07
N GLU A 47 -24.21 -19.94 -6.26
CA GLU A 47 -23.71 -20.92 -7.24
C GLU A 47 -23.07 -20.23 -8.46
N LEU A 48 -21.85 -20.68 -8.76
CA LEU A 48 -21.14 -20.71 -10.04
C LEU A 48 -21.19 -19.49 -10.99
N PHE A 49 -20.08 -18.74 -10.99
CA PHE A 49 -19.44 -18.33 -12.26
C PHE A 49 -17.92 -18.31 -12.06
N MET A 50 -17.28 -19.45 -12.30
CA MET A 50 -15.82 -19.53 -12.47
C MET A 50 -15.51 -19.41 -13.96
N PRO A 51 -14.75 -18.41 -14.44
CA PRO A 51 -14.08 -18.54 -15.71
C PRO A 51 -13.00 -19.61 -15.54
N LYS A 52 -13.09 -20.69 -16.32
CA LYS A 52 -11.97 -21.60 -16.56
C LYS A 52 -10.82 -20.77 -17.14
N SER A 53 -9.83 -20.48 -16.29
CA SER A 53 -8.57 -19.90 -16.73
C SER A 53 -7.86 -20.93 -17.61
N ALA A 54 -7.92 -20.72 -18.92
CA ALA A 54 -7.05 -21.39 -19.85
C ALA A 54 -5.63 -20.89 -19.55
N ALA A 55 -4.90 -21.64 -18.74
CA ALA A 55 -3.48 -21.43 -18.49
C ALA A 55 -2.72 -21.68 -19.79
N GLN A 56 -2.53 -20.63 -20.59
CA GLN A 56 -1.41 -20.54 -21.50
C GLN A 56 -0.24 -19.96 -20.71
N PRO A 57 0.97 -20.56 -20.77
CA PRO A 57 2.15 -19.95 -20.17
C PRO A 57 2.45 -18.68 -20.96
N LEU A 58 2.17 -17.51 -20.37
CA LEU A 58 2.70 -16.26 -20.90
C LEU A 58 4.21 -16.34 -20.73
N VAL A 59 4.91 -16.42 -21.85
CA VAL A 59 6.38 -16.34 -21.91
C VAL A 59 6.76 -15.05 -21.20
N ALA A 60 7.52 -15.15 -20.10
CA ALA A 60 8.00 -14.00 -19.35
C ALA A 60 8.74 -13.06 -20.30
N LEU A 61 8.09 -11.96 -20.69
CA LEU A 61 8.73 -10.94 -21.51
C LEU A 61 9.90 -10.40 -20.71
N SER A 62 11.09 -10.42 -21.33
CA SER A 62 12.29 -9.84 -20.74
C SER A 62 12.02 -8.37 -20.45
N LEU A 63 12.18 -7.98 -19.18
CA LEU A 63 11.95 -6.62 -18.66
C LEU A 63 12.74 -5.53 -19.44
N ASP A 64 13.84 -5.93 -20.09
CA ASP A 64 14.72 -5.03 -20.84
C ASP A 64 14.12 -4.55 -22.18
N GLY A 65 13.02 -5.14 -22.65
CA GLY A 65 12.37 -4.77 -23.91
C GLY A 65 11.25 -3.73 -23.79
N ILE A 66 10.76 -3.42 -22.58
CA ILE A 66 9.57 -2.59 -22.41
C ILE A 66 9.93 -1.10 -22.56
N PRO A 67 9.27 -0.35 -23.47
CA PRO A 67 9.50 1.08 -23.60
C PRO A 67 9.20 1.84 -22.29
N ARG A 68 10.04 2.84 -21.97
CA ARG A 68 9.89 3.63 -20.74
C ARG A 68 8.51 4.29 -20.59
N HIS A 69 7.93 4.77 -21.69
CA HIS A 69 6.61 5.39 -21.68
C HIS A 69 5.52 4.37 -21.34
N ALA A 70 5.55 3.17 -21.94
CA ALA A 70 4.60 2.09 -21.64
C ALA A 70 4.68 1.65 -20.18
N LYS A 71 5.89 1.61 -19.61
CA LYS A 71 6.08 1.36 -18.18
C LYS A 71 5.47 2.47 -17.32
N SER A 72 5.70 3.73 -17.66
CA SER A 72 5.11 4.88 -16.93
C SER A 72 3.58 4.86 -17.00
N ASP A 73 3.02 4.55 -18.16
CA ASP A 73 1.58 4.44 -18.37
C ASP A 73 0.98 3.29 -17.54
N ALA A 74 1.68 2.15 -17.48
CA ALA A 74 1.25 1.02 -16.67
C ALA A 74 1.33 1.30 -15.17
N GLN A 75 2.38 1.99 -14.71
CA GLN A 75 2.49 2.46 -13.32
C GLN A 75 1.33 3.39 -12.96
N ALA A 76 1.03 4.37 -13.82
CA ALA A 76 -0.07 5.30 -13.62
C ALA A 76 -1.43 4.59 -13.59
N ALA A 77 -1.69 3.70 -14.55
CA ALA A 77 -2.94 2.95 -14.62
C ALA A 77 -3.13 2.02 -13.41
N LEU A 78 -2.08 1.33 -12.97
CA LEU A 78 -2.13 0.48 -11.79
C LEU A 78 -2.31 1.31 -10.51
N PHE A 79 -1.62 2.44 -10.39
CA PHE A 79 -1.80 3.39 -9.29
C PHE A 79 -3.25 3.88 -9.21
N ASP A 80 -3.82 4.37 -10.31
CA ASP A 80 -5.18 4.88 -10.37
C ASP A 80 -6.22 3.79 -10.05
N TYR A 81 -5.99 2.56 -10.53
CA TYR A 81 -6.82 1.42 -10.15
C TYR A 81 -6.77 1.19 -8.63
N LEU A 82 -5.58 1.00 -8.07
CA LEU A 82 -5.40 0.67 -6.65
C LEU A 82 -5.92 1.80 -5.73
N HIS A 83 -5.61 3.06 -6.03
CA HIS A 83 -6.00 4.20 -5.21
C HIS A 83 -7.45 4.62 -5.47
N CYS A 84 -7.78 4.99 -6.71
CA CYS A 84 -9.06 5.62 -7.03
C CYS A 84 -10.21 4.61 -7.14
N THR A 85 -9.94 3.39 -7.65
CA THR A 85 -10.99 2.37 -7.84
C THR A 85 -11.12 1.45 -6.64
N ARG A 86 -10.00 1.04 -6.06
CA ARG A 86 -9.98 0.04 -4.97
C ARG A 86 -9.89 0.66 -3.58
N GLY A 87 -9.54 1.95 -3.48
CA GLY A 87 -9.56 2.69 -2.22
C GLY A 87 -8.36 2.40 -1.31
N LEU A 88 -7.25 1.89 -1.85
CA LEU A 88 -6.00 1.79 -1.09
C LEU A 88 -5.44 3.17 -0.77
N SER A 89 -4.62 3.26 0.27
CA SER A 89 -3.95 4.51 0.62
C SER A 89 -3.04 4.97 -0.53
N PHE A 90 -2.85 6.28 -0.65
CA PHE A 90 -1.97 6.84 -1.68
C PHE A 90 -0.57 6.22 -1.61
N LEU A 91 -0.02 6.09 -0.40
CA LEU A 91 1.34 5.57 -0.18
C LEU A 91 1.46 4.10 -0.59
N ASP A 92 0.43 3.29 -0.30
CA ASP A 92 0.44 1.88 -0.67
C ASP A 92 0.30 1.71 -2.18
N ALA A 93 -0.67 2.40 -2.80
CA ALA A 93 -0.88 2.35 -4.25
C ALA A 93 0.36 2.84 -5.01
N GLU A 94 1.01 3.91 -4.55
CA GLU A 94 2.24 4.42 -5.14
C GLU A 94 3.40 3.41 -4.99
N HIS A 95 3.57 2.82 -3.81
CA HIS A 95 4.61 1.82 -3.58
C HIS A 95 4.40 0.58 -4.46
N ILE A 96 3.19 0.02 -4.46
CA ILE A 96 2.85 -1.20 -5.20
C ILE A 96 3.07 -0.96 -6.70
N SER A 97 2.53 0.13 -7.25
CA SER A 97 2.65 0.44 -8.67
C SER A 97 4.10 0.66 -9.11
N LYS A 98 4.96 1.26 -8.28
CA LYS A 98 6.37 1.51 -8.64
C LYS A 98 7.28 0.30 -8.50
N ASN A 99 6.93 -0.65 -7.63
CA ASN A 99 7.83 -1.75 -7.23
C ASN A 99 7.36 -3.15 -7.68
N SER A 100 6.43 -3.25 -8.64
CA SER A 100 5.94 -4.52 -9.21
C SER A 100 6.27 -4.69 -10.72
N PRO A 101 7.56 -4.65 -11.11
CA PRO A 101 7.95 -4.57 -12.52
C PRO A 101 7.50 -5.76 -13.39
N ARG A 102 7.46 -6.98 -12.86
CA ARG A 102 7.01 -8.17 -13.59
C ARG A 102 5.52 -8.12 -13.82
N PHE A 103 4.74 -7.81 -12.78
CA PHE A 103 3.30 -7.62 -12.91
C PHE A 103 2.96 -6.54 -13.95
N LEU A 104 3.69 -5.42 -13.95
CA LEU A 104 3.52 -4.37 -14.97
C LEU A 104 3.85 -4.89 -16.38
N GLY A 105 4.89 -5.71 -16.53
CA GLY A 105 5.21 -6.34 -17.81
C GLY A 105 4.09 -7.23 -18.33
N ASP A 106 3.54 -8.09 -17.45
CA ASP A 106 2.41 -8.95 -17.78
C ASP A 106 1.15 -8.14 -18.10
N LEU A 107 0.95 -7.01 -17.42
CA LEU A 107 -0.16 -6.10 -17.67
C LEU A 107 -0.04 -5.42 -19.04
N ILE A 108 1.16 -4.94 -19.41
CA ILE A 108 1.44 -4.34 -20.72
C ILE A 108 1.25 -5.38 -21.84
N ALA A 109 1.70 -6.61 -21.63
CA ALA A 109 1.54 -7.70 -22.60
C ALA A 109 0.08 -7.96 -22.98
N ARG A 110 -0.87 -7.72 -22.06
CA ARG A 110 -2.32 -7.87 -22.31
C ARG A 110 -2.89 -6.82 -23.27
N VAL A 111 -2.19 -5.70 -23.47
CA VAL A 111 -2.64 -4.58 -24.32
C VAL A 111 -1.65 -4.22 -25.44
N GLU A 112 -0.62 -5.05 -25.68
CA GLU A 112 0.48 -4.76 -26.61
C GLU A 112 0.02 -4.40 -28.03
N LYS A 113 -1.14 -4.90 -28.46
CA LYS A 113 -1.70 -4.64 -29.80
C LYS A 113 -2.41 -3.29 -29.94
N GLU A 114 -2.58 -2.55 -28.85
CA GLU A 114 -3.32 -1.28 -28.82
C GLU A 114 -2.38 -0.09 -29.07
N GLN A 115 -2.83 0.86 -29.90
CA GLN A 115 -2.03 2.06 -30.20
C GLN A 115 -1.89 3.00 -29.01
N ASP A 116 -2.89 3.02 -28.12
CA ASP A 116 -2.94 3.87 -26.93
C ASP A 116 -2.91 2.96 -25.69
N VAL A 117 -1.69 2.67 -25.22
CA VAL A 117 -1.42 1.77 -24.09
C VAL A 117 -2.09 2.29 -22.82
N SER A 118 -1.95 3.59 -22.52
CA SER A 118 -2.53 4.21 -21.32
C SER A 118 -4.05 4.01 -21.24
N ARG A 119 -4.77 4.33 -22.34
CA ARG A 119 -6.22 4.13 -22.41
C ARG A 119 -6.60 2.65 -22.37
N ALA A 120 -5.84 1.80 -23.05
CA ALA A 120 -6.10 0.36 -23.07
C ALA A 120 -5.95 -0.27 -21.69
N LEU A 121 -4.91 0.10 -20.93
CA LEU A 121 -4.67 -0.36 -19.56
C LEU A 121 -5.76 0.09 -18.59
N SER A 122 -6.11 1.37 -18.64
CA SER A 122 -7.19 1.95 -17.83
C SER A 122 -8.51 1.23 -18.10
N ARG A 123 -8.83 0.96 -19.37
CA ARG A 123 -10.01 0.20 -19.78
C ARG A 123 -9.92 -1.26 -19.31
N PHE A 124 -8.76 -1.90 -19.44
CA PHE A 124 -8.55 -3.29 -19.03
C PHE A 124 -8.85 -3.45 -17.53
N LEU A 125 -8.19 -2.66 -16.67
CA LEU A 125 -8.34 -2.71 -15.21
C LEU A 125 -9.76 -2.36 -14.74
N ARG A 126 -10.47 -1.51 -15.49
CA ARG A 126 -11.87 -1.18 -15.19
C ARG A 126 -12.83 -2.36 -15.36
N TYR A 127 -12.55 -3.27 -16.29
CA TYR A 127 -13.46 -4.38 -16.64
C TYR A 127 -12.93 -5.75 -16.22
N HIS A 128 -11.67 -5.85 -15.81
CA HIS A 128 -11.04 -7.11 -15.43
C HIS A 128 -10.39 -6.93 -14.04
N PRO A 129 -11.05 -7.40 -12.97
CA PRO A 129 -10.45 -7.36 -11.64
C PRO A 129 -9.15 -8.18 -11.65
N ILE A 130 -8.09 -7.60 -11.08
CA ILE A 130 -6.80 -8.27 -10.91
C ILE A 130 -6.69 -8.84 -9.51
N ASN A 131 -5.82 -9.84 -9.35
CA ASN A 131 -5.40 -10.31 -8.03
C ASN A 131 -4.40 -9.31 -7.44
N GLU A 132 -4.86 -8.42 -6.56
CA GLU A 132 -4.09 -7.32 -5.97
C GLU A 132 -2.94 -7.82 -5.07
N PHE A 133 -3.02 -9.06 -4.58
CA PHE A 133 -1.96 -9.69 -3.79
C PHE A 133 -0.68 -9.92 -4.60
N GLU A 134 -0.79 -10.15 -5.91
CA GLU A 134 0.37 -10.39 -6.78
C GLU A 134 1.29 -9.16 -6.87
N PRO A 135 0.84 -7.98 -7.34
CA PRO A 135 1.69 -6.79 -7.37
C PRO A 135 2.07 -6.33 -5.96
N PHE A 136 1.23 -6.59 -4.94
CA PHE A 136 1.59 -6.31 -3.55
C PHE A 136 2.80 -7.12 -3.09
N PHE A 137 2.77 -8.45 -3.17
CA PHE A 137 3.90 -9.28 -2.74
C PHE A 137 5.15 -9.04 -3.59
N GLU A 138 4.99 -8.80 -4.88
CA GLU A 138 6.11 -8.39 -5.73
C GLU A 138 6.74 -7.08 -5.23
N SER A 139 5.92 -6.10 -4.85
CA SER A 139 6.39 -4.82 -4.28
C SER A 139 7.11 -4.97 -2.92
N LEU A 140 6.92 -6.10 -2.23
CA LEU A 140 7.65 -6.46 -1.03
C LEU A 140 8.91 -7.28 -1.34
N GLY A 141 9.31 -7.38 -2.61
CA GLY A 141 10.52 -8.06 -3.04
C GLY A 141 10.40 -9.58 -3.15
N LEU A 142 9.19 -10.14 -3.08
CA LEU A 142 8.98 -11.56 -3.31
C LEU A 142 8.89 -11.84 -4.82
N SER A 143 9.56 -12.89 -5.28
CA SER A 143 9.42 -13.35 -6.66
C SER A 143 8.10 -14.13 -6.86
N PRO A 144 7.59 -14.24 -8.11
CA PRO A 144 6.37 -14.99 -8.40
C PRO A 144 6.39 -16.42 -7.85
N THR A 145 7.51 -17.12 -7.93
CA THR A 145 7.65 -18.48 -7.40
C THR A 145 7.58 -18.53 -5.87
N GLU A 146 7.95 -17.45 -5.19
CA GLU A 146 7.90 -17.38 -3.73
C GLU A 146 6.52 -17.04 -3.20
N PHE A 147 5.80 -16.11 -3.84
CA PHE A 147 4.49 -15.69 -3.33
C PHE A 147 3.32 -16.52 -3.85
N GLN A 148 3.49 -17.31 -4.92
CA GLN A 148 2.39 -18.09 -5.51
C GLN A 148 1.72 -19.06 -4.51
N SER A 149 2.50 -19.66 -3.61
CA SER A 149 1.98 -20.52 -2.53
C SER A 149 1.43 -19.74 -1.33
N LEU A 150 1.70 -18.43 -1.26
CA LEU A 150 1.29 -17.54 -0.18
C LEU A 150 0.02 -16.74 -0.51
N LEU A 151 -0.44 -16.80 -1.76
CA LEU A 151 -1.66 -16.14 -2.20
C LEU A 151 -2.86 -16.70 -1.42
N PRO A 152 -3.72 -15.83 -0.86
CA PRO A 152 -4.91 -16.29 -0.15
C PRO A 152 -5.87 -16.98 -1.12
N ARG A 153 -6.51 -18.06 -0.65
CA ARG A 153 -7.51 -18.79 -1.45
C ARG A 153 -8.83 -18.04 -1.41
N GLY A 154 -9.34 -17.67 -2.58
CA GLY A 154 -10.66 -17.03 -2.71
C GLY A 154 -10.69 -15.54 -2.38
N LEU A 155 -9.53 -14.91 -2.13
CA LEU A 155 -9.40 -13.46 -1.98
C LEU A 155 -8.49 -12.93 -3.08
N ILE A 156 -8.94 -11.87 -3.76
CA ILE A 156 -8.18 -11.21 -4.83
C ILE A 156 -7.98 -9.72 -4.57
N PHE A 157 -8.62 -9.17 -3.54
CA PHE A 157 -8.53 -7.76 -3.19
C PHE A 157 -7.87 -7.58 -1.82
N LEU A 158 -6.91 -6.67 -1.72
CA LEU A 158 -6.16 -6.42 -0.48
C LEU A 158 -7.07 -5.86 0.62
N ASN A 159 -8.01 -5.00 0.24
CA ASN A 159 -8.96 -4.41 1.17
C ASN A 159 -9.92 -5.42 1.82
N ASP A 160 -10.00 -6.65 1.30
CA ASP A 160 -10.78 -7.71 1.94
C ASP A 160 -10.00 -8.41 3.07
N ASP A 161 -8.68 -8.18 3.19
CA ASP A 161 -7.82 -8.71 4.25
C ASP A 161 -7.20 -7.57 5.08
N GLN A 162 -8.03 -6.92 5.89
CA GLN A 162 -7.62 -5.81 6.76
C GLN A 162 -6.60 -6.25 7.82
N VAL A 163 -6.67 -7.50 8.29
CA VAL A 163 -5.73 -8.02 9.30
C VAL A 163 -4.31 -8.07 8.73
N LEU A 164 -4.15 -8.52 7.48
CA LEU A 164 -2.87 -8.46 6.79
C LEU A 164 -2.34 -7.01 6.68
N LEU A 165 -3.20 -6.09 6.21
CA LEU A 165 -2.81 -4.70 5.99
C LEU A 165 -2.44 -3.98 7.29
N ASP A 166 -3.20 -4.16 8.37
CA ASP A 166 -2.92 -3.55 9.68
C ASP A 166 -1.55 -3.98 10.21
N ASN A 167 -1.21 -5.26 10.09
CA ASN A 167 0.09 -5.78 10.54
C ASN A 167 1.23 -5.35 9.60
N TYR A 168 0.97 -5.28 8.29
CA TYR A 168 1.90 -4.71 7.32
C TYR A 168 2.22 -3.24 7.64
N HIS A 169 1.19 -2.42 7.88
CA HIS A 169 1.34 -1.02 8.25
C HIS A 169 2.06 -0.88 9.59
N THR A 170 1.72 -1.71 10.58
CA THR A 170 2.44 -1.74 11.86
C THR A 170 3.94 -1.89 11.67
N LEU A 171 4.40 -2.84 10.83
CA LEU A 171 5.82 -3.02 10.54
C LEU A 171 6.42 -1.85 9.73
N SER A 172 5.70 -1.39 8.69
CA SER A 172 6.13 -0.27 7.84
C SER A 172 6.30 1.02 8.64
N ASP A 173 5.32 1.37 9.47
CA ASP A 173 5.32 2.53 10.36
C ASP A 173 6.32 2.36 11.51
N TYR A 174 6.58 1.10 11.90
CA TYR A 174 7.69 0.81 12.81
C TYR A 174 9.06 1.13 12.18
N GLY A 175 9.14 1.21 10.86
CA GLY A 175 10.36 1.51 10.11
C GLY A 175 11.06 0.28 9.53
N VAL A 176 10.36 -0.87 9.49
CA VAL A 176 10.89 -2.08 8.87
C VAL A 176 10.91 -1.90 7.35
N PRO A 177 12.05 -2.13 6.66
CA PRO A 177 12.10 -2.04 5.21
C PRO A 177 11.09 -3.00 4.54
N ARG A 178 10.33 -2.52 3.56
CA ARG A 178 9.26 -3.31 2.90
C ARG A 178 9.75 -4.63 2.29
N SER A 179 10.98 -4.68 1.79
CA SER A 179 11.60 -5.93 1.33
C SER A 179 11.83 -6.96 2.44
N GLN A 180 12.14 -6.48 3.66
CA GLN A 180 12.25 -7.34 4.83
C GLN A 180 10.87 -7.77 5.32
N ILE A 181 9.84 -6.92 5.21
CA ILE A 181 8.46 -7.30 5.52
C ILE A 181 8.00 -8.46 4.62
N GLY A 182 8.28 -8.40 3.31
CA GLY A 182 7.98 -9.50 2.39
C GLY A 182 8.67 -10.81 2.80
N ARG A 183 9.95 -10.74 3.18
CA ARG A 183 10.69 -11.90 3.70
C ARG A 183 10.05 -12.45 4.99
N MET A 184 9.70 -11.59 5.93
CA MET A 184 9.02 -11.97 7.18
C MET A 184 7.70 -12.66 6.90
N TYR A 185 6.91 -12.17 5.93
CA TYR A 185 5.64 -12.79 5.53
C TYR A 185 5.83 -14.21 5.01
N LYS A 186 6.86 -14.42 4.18
CA LYS A 186 7.22 -15.74 3.66
C LYS A 186 7.69 -16.69 4.76
N GLU A 187 8.49 -16.22 5.71
CA GLU A 187 9.10 -17.05 6.75
C GLU A 187 8.13 -17.38 7.89
N VAL A 188 7.34 -16.40 8.33
CA VAL A 188 6.46 -16.50 9.50
C VAL A 188 5.17 -15.72 9.24
N ASN A 189 4.27 -16.31 8.45
CA ASN A 189 3.01 -15.67 8.04
C ASN A 189 2.07 -15.32 9.21
N GLU A 190 2.22 -16.02 10.34
CA GLU A 190 1.45 -15.79 11.57
C GLU A 190 1.53 -14.34 12.05
N ILE A 191 2.67 -13.67 11.85
CA ILE A 191 2.89 -12.27 12.24
C ILE A 191 1.84 -11.34 11.64
N PHE A 192 1.31 -11.70 10.47
CA PHE A 192 0.36 -10.90 9.71
C PHE A 192 -1.09 -11.30 9.96
N ARG A 193 -1.33 -12.17 10.95
CA ARG A 193 -2.65 -12.65 11.36
C ARG A 193 -3.03 -12.19 12.76
N TYR A 194 -2.21 -11.34 13.37
CA TYR A 194 -2.48 -10.82 14.69
C TYR A 194 -3.62 -9.80 14.67
N GLU A 195 -4.43 -9.84 15.73
CA GLU A 195 -5.43 -8.80 15.96
C GLU A 195 -4.79 -7.41 16.10
N PHE A 196 -5.60 -6.39 15.85
CA PHE A 196 -5.18 -5.00 15.87
C PHE A 196 -4.37 -4.63 17.12
N GLY A 197 -3.18 -4.08 16.91
CA GLY A 197 -2.29 -3.60 17.97
C GLY A 197 -1.49 -4.66 18.72
N VAL A 198 -1.72 -5.97 18.51
CA VAL A 198 -0.91 -7.03 19.13
C VAL A 198 0.53 -6.99 18.66
N LEU A 199 0.76 -6.80 17.35
CA LEU A 199 2.10 -6.72 16.78
C LEU A 199 2.88 -5.48 17.27
N ASP A 200 2.22 -4.31 17.37
CA ASP A 200 2.82 -3.10 17.91
C ASP A 200 3.28 -3.31 19.37
N ARG A 201 2.43 -3.93 20.20
CA ARG A 201 2.80 -4.27 21.58
C ARG A 201 4.01 -5.22 21.64
N LYS A 202 4.03 -6.27 20.81
CA LYS A 202 5.17 -7.20 20.74
C LYS A 202 6.47 -6.49 20.40
N LEU A 203 6.45 -5.53 19.47
CA LEU A 203 7.62 -4.71 19.14
C LEU A 203 8.05 -3.82 20.32
N ARG A 204 7.09 -3.16 20.99
CA ARG A 204 7.37 -2.25 22.10
C ARG A 204 7.87 -2.92 23.36
N VAL A 205 7.59 -4.21 23.58
CA VAL A 205 8.18 -4.96 24.71
C VAL A 205 9.71 -4.91 24.64
N TYR A 206 10.30 -5.01 23.45
CA TYR A 206 11.75 -4.91 23.29
C TYR A 206 12.28 -3.50 23.61
N GLU A 207 11.53 -2.45 23.26
CA GLU A 207 11.87 -1.08 23.64
C GLU A 207 11.81 -0.88 25.17
N GLN A 208 10.83 -1.48 25.84
CA GLN A 208 10.69 -1.46 27.30
C GLN A 208 11.83 -2.20 28.01
N LEU A 209 12.44 -3.20 27.35
CA LEU A 209 13.66 -3.87 27.82
C LEU A 209 14.94 -3.03 27.57
N GLY A 210 14.81 -1.81 27.06
CA GLY A 210 15.91 -0.88 26.83
C GLY A 210 16.56 -0.97 25.45
N LEU A 211 15.99 -1.76 24.52
CA LEU A 211 16.50 -1.82 23.15
C LEU A 211 16.05 -0.60 22.35
N GLY A 212 17.01 0.07 21.69
CA GLY A 212 16.67 1.14 20.75
C GLY A 212 15.93 0.60 19.52
N ARG A 213 14.98 1.37 18.97
CA ARG A 213 14.15 0.99 17.81
C ARG A 213 14.94 0.39 16.64
N SER A 214 16.10 0.95 16.30
CA SER A 214 16.96 0.43 15.23
C SER A 214 17.52 -0.97 15.52
N ILE A 215 17.77 -1.29 16.79
CA ILE A 215 18.18 -2.62 17.24
C ILE A 215 16.99 -3.57 17.18
N VAL A 216 15.80 -3.13 17.62
CA VAL A 216 14.57 -3.93 17.52
C VAL A 216 14.28 -4.30 16.07
N ILE A 217 14.32 -3.35 15.14
CA ILE A 217 14.15 -3.62 13.70
C ILE A 217 15.14 -4.67 13.21
N LYS A 218 16.43 -4.53 13.52
CA LYS A 218 17.45 -5.52 13.14
C LYS A 218 17.17 -6.90 13.74
N LEU A 219 16.80 -6.94 15.02
CA LEU A 219 16.52 -8.17 15.75
C LEU A 219 15.36 -8.94 15.11
N VAL A 220 14.21 -8.28 14.93
CA VAL A 220 12.99 -8.94 14.44
C VAL A 220 13.04 -9.23 12.94
N THR A 221 13.84 -8.49 12.17
CA THR A 221 14.07 -8.83 10.74
C THR A 221 15.06 -9.97 10.57
N CYS A 222 16.03 -10.13 11.47
CA CYS A 222 16.95 -11.27 11.48
C CYS A 222 16.31 -12.55 12.05
N CYS A 223 15.37 -12.42 13.00
CA CYS A 223 14.68 -13.55 13.61
C CYS A 223 13.19 -13.23 13.81
N PRO A 224 12.36 -13.37 12.75
CA PRO A 224 10.94 -13.02 12.82
C PRO A 224 10.13 -13.89 13.79
N LEU A 225 10.63 -15.11 14.08
CA LEU A 225 10.04 -16.02 15.07
C LEU A 225 9.95 -15.40 16.48
N LEU A 226 10.76 -14.39 16.80
CA LEU A 226 10.67 -13.63 18.05
C LEU A 226 9.36 -12.86 18.20
N LEU A 227 8.65 -12.65 17.09
CA LEU A 227 7.32 -12.04 17.06
C LEU A 227 6.21 -13.09 16.97
N ALA A 228 6.50 -14.36 16.70
CA ALA A 228 5.52 -15.46 16.60
C ALA A 228 4.99 -15.89 17.98
N GLY A 229 3.87 -16.62 17.99
CA GLY A 229 3.26 -17.19 19.18
C GLY A 229 2.33 -16.23 19.93
N GLU A 230 1.42 -16.78 20.71
CA GLU A 230 0.50 -15.99 21.53
C GLU A 230 1.26 -15.16 22.57
N SER A 231 0.88 -13.88 22.72
CA SER A 231 1.23 -13.06 23.89
C SER A 231 0.47 -13.55 25.13
N GLY A 232 0.50 -14.85 25.41
CA GLY A 232 -0.15 -15.45 26.57
C GLY A 232 0.65 -15.15 27.82
N TYR A 233 0.15 -14.21 28.65
CA TYR A 233 0.42 -14.09 30.08
C TYR A 233 1.89 -14.21 30.54
N CYS A 234 2.67 -13.16 30.33
CA CYS A 234 3.88 -12.92 31.14
C CYS A 234 3.83 -11.57 31.85
N ILE A 235 2.70 -11.23 32.49
CA ILE A 235 2.66 -10.22 33.57
C ILE A 235 1.72 -10.75 34.66
N TYR A 236 2.21 -10.73 35.91
CA TYR A 236 1.61 -11.18 37.18
C TYR A 236 1.74 -12.65 37.56
N LYS A 237 2.98 -13.09 37.82
CA LYS A 237 3.28 -13.91 39.02
C LYS A 237 4.72 -13.68 39.46
N SER A 238 4.91 -12.63 40.26
CA SER A 238 5.99 -12.57 41.24
C SER A 238 5.35 -12.16 42.56
N SER A 239 5.68 -12.96 43.55
CA SER A 239 5.16 -13.13 44.90
C SER A 239 4.93 -11.87 45.73
#